data_AF-A0A9E6X2R1-F1
#
_entry.id   AF-A0A9E6X2R1-F1
#
_cell.length_a   1.000
_cell.length_b   1.000
_cell.length_c   1.000
_cell.angle_alpha   90.00
_cell.angle_beta   90.00
_cell.angle_gamma   90.00
#
_symmetry.space_group_name_H-M   'P 1'
#
loop_
_entity.id
_entity.type
_entity.pdbx_description
1 polymer ?
#
loop_
_entity_poly.entity_id
_entity_poly.type
_entity_poly.pdbx_seq_one_letter_code
_entity_poly.pdbx_strand_id
1 'polypeptide(L)'
;MTTPETNGVGIPDHHGRTIVAWKTISFVSLGLAIAGWLSFLVLMFVALYSGDATPVTVILAANFALMVLGFVGIAVVATQQGAQRNDLADALTRAGHPGVDVRRLQAGRPVPSPQNLELRLRKERDDAGRRWLLVDAYAYAPPTV
;
A
#
# COMPACT_ATOMS: atom_id res chain seq x y z
N MET A 1 -25.93 11.42 -0.77
CA MET A 1 -24.48 11.15 -0.65
C MET A 1 -23.77 12.12 -1.55
N THR A 2 -22.94 13.00 -1.01
CA THR A 2 -22.16 13.98 -1.77
C THR A 2 -20.82 13.36 -2.15
N THR A 3 -20.60 13.13 -3.44
CA THR A 3 -19.26 12.85 -3.97
C THR A 3 -18.43 14.12 -3.88
N PRO A 4 -17.16 14.07 -3.47
CA PRO A 4 -16.28 15.25 -3.51
C PRO A 4 -16.22 15.81 -4.93
N GLU A 5 -16.11 17.13 -5.07
CA GLU A 5 -15.99 17.78 -6.37
C GLU A 5 -14.69 17.35 -7.06
N THR A 6 -14.81 16.91 -8.30
CA THR A 6 -13.69 16.58 -9.18
C THR A 6 -14.03 16.94 -10.62
N ASN A 7 -13.04 17.40 -11.36
CA ASN A 7 -13.16 17.72 -12.79
C ASN A 7 -13.03 16.47 -13.68
N GLY A 8 -12.83 15.29 -13.09
CA GLY A 8 -12.71 14.02 -13.83
C GLY A 8 -13.49 12.89 -13.18
N VAL A 9 -12.81 11.98 -12.48
CA VAL A 9 -13.40 10.69 -12.04
C VAL A 9 -13.25 10.51 -10.53
N GLY A 10 -14.36 10.35 -9.82
CA GLY A 10 -14.37 10.01 -8.39
C GLY A 10 -14.64 8.53 -8.16
N ILE A 11 -13.73 7.83 -7.48
CA ILE A 11 -13.81 6.39 -7.19
C ILE A 11 -13.73 6.18 -5.68
N PRO A 12 -14.65 5.41 -5.07
CA PRO A 12 -14.56 5.10 -3.64
C PRO A 12 -13.32 4.25 -3.35
N ASP A 13 -12.51 4.65 -2.36
CA ASP A 13 -11.28 3.96 -1.96
C ASP A 13 -11.58 2.84 -0.95
N HIS A 14 -12.13 1.73 -1.43
CA HIS A 14 -12.44 0.57 -0.58
C HIS A 14 -11.18 -0.12 -0.03
N HIS A 15 -10.06 -0.02 -0.76
CA HIS A 15 -8.84 -0.78 -0.47
C HIS A 15 -7.83 0.01 0.38
N GLY A 16 -7.85 1.34 0.35
CA GLY A 16 -6.81 2.17 0.94
C GLY A 16 -6.64 2.03 2.46
N ARG A 17 -7.71 1.75 3.21
CA ARG A 17 -7.60 1.50 4.67
C ARG A 17 -6.92 0.16 4.94
N THR A 18 -7.33 -0.88 4.21
CA THR A 18 -6.79 -2.24 4.31
C THR A 18 -5.31 -2.26 3.94
N ILE A 19 -4.94 -1.59 2.83
CA ILE A 19 -3.55 -1.47 2.39
C ILE A 19 -2.68 -0.80 3.47
N VAL A 20 -3.13 0.31 4.05
CA VAL A 20 -2.35 1.01 5.09
C VAL A 20 -2.21 0.14 6.34
N ALA A 21 -3.29 -0.49 6.79
CA ALA A 21 -3.27 -1.35 7.98
C ALA A 21 -2.31 -2.54 7.81
N TRP A 22 -2.43 -3.29 6.72
CA TRP A 22 -1.56 -4.45 6.46
C TRP A 22 -0.12 -4.05 6.19
N LYS A 23 0.12 -2.90 5.57
CA LYS A 23 1.47 -2.35 5.39
C LYS A 23 2.11 -2.07 6.75
N THR A 24 1.41 -1.40 7.67
CA THR A 24 1.90 -1.13 9.02
C THR A 24 2.16 -2.43 9.78
N ILE A 25 1.21 -3.37 9.77
CA ILE A 25 1.39 -4.68 10.41
C ILE A 25 2.65 -5.39 9.89
N SER A 26 2.85 -5.39 8.57
CA SER A 26 4.01 -6.04 7.95
C SER A 26 5.33 -5.42 8.38
N PHE A 27 5.42 -4.08 8.41
CA PHE A 27 6.63 -3.39 8.82
C PHE A 27 6.93 -3.58 10.31
N VAL A 28 5.90 -3.53 11.16
CA VAL A 28 6.06 -3.74 12.60
C VAL A 28 6.48 -5.18 12.88
N SER A 29 5.85 -6.17 12.25
CA SER A 29 6.19 -7.58 12.49
C SER A 29 7.60 -7.94 12.00
N LEU A 30 8.00 -7.46 10.82
CA LEU A 30 9.36 -7.65 10.30
C LEU A 30 10.40 -6.91 11.16
N GLY A 31 10.09 -5.70 11.61
CA GLY A 31 10.96 -4.95 12.52
C GLY A 31 11.17 -5.69 13.84
N LEU A 32 10.11 -6.22 14.43
CA LEU A 32 10.19 -7.05 15.63
C LEU A 32 10.94 -8.36 15.39
N ALA A 33 10.78 -9.00 14.23
CA ALA A 33 11.54 -10.20 13.87
C ALA A 33 13.05 -9.90 13.78
N ILE A 34 13.45 -8.73 13.27
CA ILE A 34 14.87 -8.33 13.26
C ILE A 34 15.40 -8.15 14.69
N ALA A 35 14.65 -7.46 15.55
CA ALA A 35 15.02 -7.31 16.97
C ALA A 35 15.09 -8.66 17.70
N GLY A 36 14.17 -9.57 17.38
CA GLY A 36 14.17 -10.93 17.88
C GLY A 36 15.37 -11.75 17.41
N TRP A 37 15.84 -11.56 16.17
CA TRP A 37 17.09 -12.15 15.68
C TRP A 37 18.32 -11.64 16.43
N LEU A 38 18.39 -10.34 16.75
CA LEU A 38 19.47 -9.80 17.57
C LEU A 38 19.44 -10.39 18.99
N SER A 39 18.25 -10.54 19.57
CA SER A 39 18.06 -11.15 20.88
C SER A 39 18.43 -12.63 20.89
N PHE A 40 18.14 -13.35 19.81
CA PHE A 40 18.55 -14.74 19.62
C PHE A 40 20.08 -14.90 19.72
N LEU A 41 20.86 -13.99 19.11
CA LEU A 41 22.32 -14.05 19.18
C LEU A 41 22.82 -13.98 20.63
N VAL A 42 22.24 -13.11 21.45
CA VAL A 42 22.57 -12.99 22.87
C VAL A 42 22.18 -14.25 23.64
N LEU A 43 20.94 -14.73 23.45
CA LEU A 43 20.44 -15.92 24.13
C LEU A 43 21.18 -17.19 23.73
N MET A 44 21.72 -17.26 22.52
CA MET A 44 22.52 -18.39 22.06
C MET A 44 23.78 -18.56 22.93
N PHE A 45 24.46 -17.47 23.30
CA PHE A 45 25.60 -17.54 24.23
C PHE A 45 25.18 -18.03 25.61
N VAL A 46 24.02 -17.56 26.10
CA VAL A 46 23.47 -17.99 27.40
C VAL A 46 23.12 -19.49 27.37
N ALA A 47 22.50 -19.97 26.29
CA ALA A 47 22.15 -21.37 26.12
C ALA A 47 23.39 -22.28 26.04
N LEU A 48 24.44 -21.85 25.33
CA LEU A 48 25.70 -22.58 25.27
C LEU A 48 26.38 -22.72 26.64
N TYR A 49 26.25 -21.71 27.49
CA TYR A 49 26.84 -21.71 28.83
C TYR A 49 26.00 -22.49 29.86
N SER A 50 24.68 -22.32 29.82
CA SER A 50 23.75 -22.93 30.78
C SER A 50 23.34 -24.36 30.42
N GLY A 51 23.48 -24.76 29.16
CA GLY A 51 22.95 -26.02 28.64
C GLY A 51 21.43 -26.03 28.41
N ASP A 52 20.73 -24.94 28.72
CA ASP A 52 19.28 -24.80 28.49
C ASP A 52 18.98 -24.06 27.19
N ALA A 53 18.38 -24.78 26.23
CA ALA A 53 17.98 -24.25 24.94
C ALA A 53 16.53 -23.73 24.90
N THR A 54 15.78 -23.82 26.01
CA THR A 54 14.36 -23.43 26.06
C THR A 54 14.13 -21.97 25.65
N PRO A 55 14.90 -20.97 26.15
CA PRO A 55 14.70 -19.57 25.74
C PRO A 55 14.96 -19.35 24.25
N VAL A 56 15.93 -20.08 23.69
CA VAL A 56 16.32 -20.00 22.27
C VAL A 56 15.25 -20.60 21.36
N THR A 57 14.64 -21.70 21.75
CA THR A 57 13.55 -22.31 20.97
C THR A 57 12.30 -21.43 20.96
N VAL A 58 11.94 -20.85 22.12
CA VAL A 58 10.80 -19.91 22.23
C VAL A 58 11.02 -18.69 21.34
N ILE A 59 12.21 -18.08 21.38
CA ILE A 59 12.47 -16.88 20.57
C ILE A 59 12.50 -17.20 19.07
N LEU A 60 13.01 -18.37 18.67
CA LEU A 60 12.95 -18.82 17.28
C LEU A 60 11.51 -19.02 16.79
N ALA A 61 10.67 -19.67 17.60
CA ALA A 61 9.26 -19.88 17.26
C ALA A 61 8.51 -18.54 17.11
N ALA A 62 8.74 -17.60 18.03
CA ALA A 62 8.15 -16.26 17.96
C ALA A 62 8.63 -15.48 16.72
N ASN A 63 9.92 -15.54 16.41
CA ASN A 63 10.48 -14.91 15.20
C ASN A 63 9.88 -15.50 13.93
N PHE A 64 9.74 -16.83 13.87
CA PHE A 64 9.14 -17.50 12.71
C PHE A 64 7.69 -17.04 12.50
N ALA A 65 6.89 -16.98 13.57
CA ALA A 65 5.52 -16.47 13.50
C ALA A 65 5.46 -15.01 13.02
N LEU A 66 6.34 -14.14 13.53
CA LEU A 66 6.43 -12.73 13.11
C LEU A 66 6.83 -12.58 11.64
N MET A 67 7.77 -13.40 11.16
CA MET A 67 8.16 -13.46 9.74
C MET A 67 6.98 -13.87 8.87
N VAL A 68 6.30 -14.97 9.21
CA VAL A 68 5.11 -15.43 8.47
C VAL A 68 4.05 -14.33 8.41
N LEU A 69 3.75 -13.69 9.55
CA LEU A 69 2.80 -12.57 9.58
C LEU A 69 3.24 -11.40 8.68
N GLY A 70 4.54 -11.08 8.68
CA GLY A 70 5.12 -10.04 7.83
C GLY A 70 4.98 -10.34 6.34
N PHE A 71 5.32 -11.56 5.93
CA PHE A 71 5.20 -11.99 4.54
C PHE A 71 3.74 -12.07 4.07
N VAL A 72 2.85 -12.58 4.92
CA VAL A 72 1.40 -12.59 4.64
C VAL A 72 0.90 -11.16 4.45
N GLY A 73 1.29 -10.23 5.32
CA GLY A 73 0.89 -8.84 5.19
C GLY A 73 1.39 -8.18 3.90
N ILE A 74 2.63 -8.46 3.47
CA ILE A 74 3.15 -7.99 2.18
C ILE A 74 2.34 -8.57 1.01
N ALA A 75 2.02 -9.85 1.04
CA ALA A 75 1.22 -10.51 0.00
C ALA A 75 -0.19 -9.91 -0.08
N VAL A 76 -0.83 -9.64 1.07
CA VAL A 76 -2.13 -8.95 1.13
C VAL A 76 -2.01 -7.54 0.56
N VAL A 77 -0.96 -6.78 0.89
CA VAL A 77 -0.76 -5.44 0.31
C VAL A 77 -0.59 -5.50 -1.21
N ALA A 78 0.19 -6.45 -1.73
CA ALA A 78 0.43 -6.61 -3.16
C ALA A 78 -0.86 -6.96 -3.93
N THR A 79 -1.67 -7.87 -3.38
CA THR A 79 -2.96 -8.24 -3.99
C THR A 79 -3.97 -7.09 -3.98
N GLN A 80 -4.06 -6.36 -2.86
CA GLN A 80 -4.96 -5.21 -2.73
C GLN A 80 -4.54 -4.03 -3.63
N GLN A 81 -3.24 -3.79 -3.79
CA GLN A 81 -2.75 -2.80 -4.76
C GLN A 81 -3.07 -3.21 -6.21
N GLY A 82 -2.99 -4.51 -6.53
CA GLY A 82 -3.41 -5.04 -7.83
C GLY A 82 -4.89 -4.77 -8.10
N ALA A 83 -5.76 -5.11 -7.15
CA ALA A 83 -7.20 -4.86 -7.26
C ALA A 83 -7.51 -3.36 -7.44
N GLN A 84 -6.92 -2.49 -6.62
CA GLN A 84 -7.09 -1.04 -6.74
C GLN A 84 -6.65 -0.49 -8.10
N ARG A 85 -5.63 -1.08 -8.73
CA ARG A 85 -5.19 -0.69 -10.09
C ARG A 85 -6.19 -1.08 -11.15
N ASN A 86 -6.76 -2.29 -11.05
CA ASN A 86 -7.78 -2.74 -11.99
C ASN A 86 -9.04 -1.89 -11.87
N ASP A 87 -9.49 -1.61 -10.65
CA ASP A 87 -10.65 -0.75 -10.40
C ASP A 87 -10.43 0.67 -10.98
N LEU A 88 -9.22 1.23 -10.83
CA LEU A 88 -8.87 2.53 -11.40
C LEU A 88 -8.83 2.48 -12.93
N ALA A 89 -8.25 1.43 -13.52
CA ALA A 89 -8.18 1.26 -14.97
C ALA A 89 -9.58 1.15 -15.58
N ASP A 90 -10.48 0.39 -14.95
CA ASP A 90 -11.85 0.20 -15.40
C ASP A 90 -12.66 1.49 -15.27
N ALA A 91 -12.45 2.26 -14.20
CA ALA A 91 -13.10 3.55 -14.02
C ALA A 91 -12.61 4.59 -15.04
N LEU A 92 -11.31 4.66 -15.31
CA LEU A 92 -10.72 5.55 -16.31
C LEU A 92 -11.16 5.19 -17.73
N THR A 93 -11.22 3.89 -18.05
CA THR A 93 -11.70 3.41 -19.34
C THR A 93 -13.16 3.81 -19.55
N ARG A 94 -14.01 3.65 -18.52
CA ARG A 94 -15.42 4.09 -18.55
C ARG A 94 -15.57 5.61 -18.67
N ALA A 95 -14.63 6.38 -18.13
CA ALA A 95 -14.59 7.83 -18.26
C ALA A 95 -14.01 8.34 -19.59
N GLY A 96 -13.68 7.44 -20.52
CA GLY A 96 -13.15 7.81 -21.84
C GLY A 96 -11.64 8.11 -21.86
N HIS A 97 -10.90 7.64 -20.85
CA HIS A 97 -9.44 7.73 -20.77
C HIS A 97 -8.78 6.34 -20.85
N PRO A 98 -8.93 5.61 -21.98
CA PRO A 98 -8.32 4.29 -22.13
C PRO A 98 -6.79 4.37 -22.20
N GLY A 99 -6.10 3.34 -21.71
CA GLY A 99 -4.64 3.19 -21.85
C GLY A 99 -3.79 4.10 -20.95
N VAL A 100 -4.39 4.84 -20.02
CA VAL A 100 -3.67 5.65 -19.03
C VAL A 100 -2.84 4.75 -18.11
N ASP A 101 -1.58 5.11 -17.89
CA ASP A 101 -0.69 4.40 -16.96
C ASP A 101 -1.11 4.62 -15.49
N VAL A 102 -1.99 3.74 -15.02
CA VAL A 102 -2.49 3.72 -13.64
C VAL A 102 -1.37 3.59 -12.60
N ARG A 103 -0.24 2.94 -12.93
CA ARG A 103 0.87 2.79 -11.99
C ARG A 103 1.55 4.12 -11.74
N ARG A 104 1.80 4.91 -12.79
CA ARG A 104 2.31 6.29 -12.66
C ARG A 104 1.32 7.18 -11.92
N LEU A 105 0.04 7.06 -12.24
CA LEU A 105 -1.01 7.85 -11.61
C LEU A 105 -1.11 7.58 -10.10
N GLN A 106 -1.03 6.31 -9.69
CA GLN A 106 -0.97 5.92 -8.27
C GLN A 106 0.30 6.38 -7.54
N ALA A 107 1.41 6.54 -8.28
CA ALA A 107 2.65 7.10 -7.74
C ALA A 107 2.59 8.62 -7.54
N GLY A 108 1.44 9.26 -7.81
CA GLY A 108 1.26 10.71 -7.74
C GLY A 108 1.92 11.45 -8.89
N ARG A 109 2.33 10.75 -9.95
CA ARG A 109 2.87 11.38 -11.14
C ARG A 109 1.72 11.74 -12.08
N PRO A 110 1.76 12.93 -12.70
CA PRO A 110 0.80 13.27 -13.72
C PRO A 110 0.94 12.34 -14.93
N VAL A 111 -0.20 11.97 -15.51
CA VAL A 111 -0.25 11.06 -16.66
C VAL A 111 -1.06 11.71 -17.79
N PRO A 112 -0.52 11.76 -19.02
CA PRO A 112 -1.27 12.27 -20.15
C PRO A 112 -2.40 11.31 -20.52
N SER A 113 -3.55 11.88 -20.84
CA SER A 113 -4.73 11.21 -21.37
C SER A 113 -4.79 11.35 -22.90
N PRO A 114 -5.40 10.39 -23.63
CA PRO A 114 -5.64 10.51 -25.07
C PRO A 114 -6.41 11.76 -25.51
N GLN A 115 -7.10 12.42 -24.57
CA GLN A 115 -7.88 13.64 -24.82
C GLN A 115 -7.06 14.94 -24.68
N ASN A 116 -5.72 14.87 -24.70
CA ASN A 116 -4.83 16.00 -24.43
C ASN A 116 -5.08 16.65 -23.06
N LEU A 117 -5.37 15.83 -22.05
CA LEU A 117 -5.55 16.25 -20.66
C LEU A 117 -4.47 15.61 -19.78
N GLU A 118 -4.06 16.32 -18.73
CA GLU A 118 -3.17 15.79 -17.70
C GLU A 118 -4.02 15.29 -16.52
N LEU A 119 -3.93 13.99 -16.22
CA LEU A 119 -4.64 13.36 -15.12
C LEU A 119 -3.77 13.32 -13.88
N ARG A 120 -4.33 13.77 -12.74
CA ARG A 120 -3.68 13.71 -11.44
C ARG A 120 -4.57 13.03 -10.43
N LEU A 121 -3.99 12.12 -9.64
CA LEU A 121 -4.70 11.42 -8.59
C LEU A 121 -4.63 12.20 -7.28
N ARG A 122 -5.78 12.60 -6.75
CA ARG A 122 -5.97 13.17 -5.43
C ARG A 122 -6.68 12.16 -4.54
N LYS A 123 -6.28 12.10 -3.27
CA LYS A 123 -6.97 11.30 -2.25
C LYS A 123 -7.70 12.24 -1.32
N GLU A 124 -9.00 12.06 -1.17
CA GLU A 124 -9.83 12.94 -0.35
C GLU A 124 -10.78 12.14 0.53
N ARG A 125 -11.35 12.78 1.54
CA ARG A 125 -12.42 12.20 2.35
C ARG A 125 -13.69 13.02 2.18
N ASP A 126 -14.82 12.36 2.09
CA ASP A 126 -16.11 13.04 2.15
C ASP A 126 -16.46 13.43 3.60
N ASP A 127 -17.55 14.20 3.75
CA ASP A 127 -18.06 14.65 5.06
C ASP A 127 -18.47 13.48 5.97
N ALA A 128 -18.73 12.31 5.39
CA ALA A 128 -19.01 11.07 6.10
C ALA A 128 -17.73 10.27 6.46
N GLY A 129 -16.55 10.80 6.16
CA GLY A 129 -15.24 10.19 6.44
C GLY A 129 -14.83 9.07 5.49
N ARG A 130 -15.60 8.79 4.44
CA ARG A 130 -15.26 7.80 3.42
C ARG A 130 -14.16 8.34 2.52
N ARG A 131 -13.22 7.49 2.14
CA ARG A 131 -12.08 7.86 1.30
C ARG A 131 -12.46 7.73 -0.18
N TRP A 132 -11.97 8.69 -0.96
CA TRP A 132 -12.18 8.79 -2.39
C TRP A 132 -10.83 8.96 -3.10
N LEU A 133 -10.70 8.29 -4.23
CA LEU A 133 -9.67 8.49 -5.24
C LEU A 133 -10.29 9.37 -6.32
N LEU A 134 -9.85 10.62 -6.38
CA LEU A 134 -10.30 11.60 -7.36
C LEU A 134 -9.23 11.72 -8.43
N VAL A 135 -9.62 11.58 -9.69
CA VAL A 135 -8.74 11.84 -10.83
C VAL A 135 -9.15 13.18 -11.40
N ASP A 136 -8.36 14.20 -11.11
CA ASP A 136 -8.57 15.54 -11.64
C ASP A 136 -7.95 15.66 -13.03
N ALA A 137 -8.72 16.16 -13.99
CA ALA A 137 -8.27 16.43 -15.34
C ALA A 137 -7.90 17.91 -15.48
N TYR A 138 -6.66 18.18 -15.86
CA TYR A 138 -6.15 19.52 -16.14
C TYR A 138 -5.88 19.68 -17.63
N ALA A 139 -6.03 20.89 -18.16
CA ALA A 139 -5.57 21.22 -19.49
C ALA A 139 -4.06 20.94 -19.58
N TYR A 140 -3.63 20.19 -20.59
CA TYR A 140 -2.24 19.83 -20.76
C TYR A 140 -1.39 21.09 -20.96
N ALA A 141 -0.64 21.48 -19.94
CA ALA A 141 0.39 22.49 -20.07
C ALA A 141 1.67 21.78 -20.53
N PRO A 142 2.17 22.04 -21.75
CA PRO A 142 3.46 21.50 -22.15
C PRO A 142 4.52 21.95 -21.13
N PRO A 143 5.48 21.09 -20.76
CA PRO A 143 6.54 21.49 -19.84
C PRO A 143 7.25 22.70 -20.45
N THR A 144 7.23 23.83 -19.73
CA THR A 144 8.06 24.99 -20.04
C THR A 144 9.50 24.54 -19.85
N VAL A 145 10.21 24.35 -20.96
CA VAL A 145 11.64 24.04 -21.01
C VAL A 145 12.43 25.21 -20.47
#